data_AF-A6J7S1-F1
#
_entry.id   AF-A6J7S1-F1
#
_cell.length_a   1.000
_cell.length_b   1.000
_cell.length_c   1.000
_cell.angle_alpha   90.00
_cell.angle_beta   90.00
_cell.angle_gamma   90.00
#
_symmetry.space_group_name_H-M   'P 1'
#
loop_
_entity.id
_entity.type
_entity.pdbx_description
1 polymer ?
#
loop_
_entity_poly.entity_id
_entity_poly.type
_entity_poly.pdbx_seq_one_letter_code
_entity_poly.pdbx_strand_id
1 'polypeptide(L)'
;MELALTQPPFFGTLLMLVVSNLLLWEKAASIPACMVEDGGCWDPLEETVNSAIQKAENLRNLAHHLYVEFNSQLMRWDETVVKTGTYCHSTLARPQNKGINIEIEVYLQTLINFVGSWISPLLHLVIELSAMEGVPETILSKAKDLEENNRQLLDDLRWILTKVSPTAEMKEEFPSWGYLSFLKSSSKNHKFLAVFNLSNCLEDDTKFTLYHLRILKCLITGKDC
;
A
#
# COMPACT_ATOMS: atom_id res chain seq x y z
N MET A 1 -35.47 29.31 65.10
CA MET A 1 -34.10 29.32 64.55
C MET A 1 -34.05 28.17 63.56
N GLU A 2 -34.30 28.45 62.29
CA GLU A 2 -34.37 27.45 61.22
C GLU A 2 -32.98 27.24 60.59
N LEU A 3 -32.61 25.98 60.36
CA LEU A 3 -31.39 25.58 59.66
C LEU A 3 -31.73 25.32 58.19
N ALA A 4 -31.24 26.16 57.29
CA ALA A 4 -31.33 25.96 55.86
C ALA A 4 -30.27 24.93 55.39
N LEU A 5 -30.71 23.82 54.82
CA LEU A 5 -29.85 22.89 54.08
C LEU A 5 -29.71 23.37 52.63
N THR A 6 -28.57 23.92 52.27
CA THR A 6 -28.18 24.18 50.87
C THR A 6 -27.76 22.88 50.18
N GLN A 7 -28.46 22.52 49.09
CA GLN A 7 -28.07 21.47 48.15
C GLN A 7 -26.82 21.89 47.34
N PRO A 8 -25.87 20.97 47.06
CA PRO A 8 -24.80 21.22 46.10
C PRO A 8 -25.31 21.10 44.65
N PRO A 9 -24.71 21.84 43.69
CA PRO A 9 -25.21 21.90 42.32
C PRO A 9 -24.87 20.61 41.55
N PHE A 10 -25.92 19.92 41.12
CA PHE A 10 -25.91 18.70 40.29
C PHE A 10 -25.28 18.86 38.88
N PHE A 11 -24.79 20.05 38.53
CA PHE A 11 -24.28 20.35 37.20
C PHE A 11 -22.82 19.92 36.97
N GLY A 12 -22.00 19.81 38.04
CA GLY A 12 -20.59 19.40 37.92
C GLY A 12 -20.39 17.90 37.69
N THR A 13 -21.24 17.07 38.30
CA THR A 13 -21.19 15.61 38.18
C THR A 13 -21.68 15.11 36.82
N LEU A 14 -22.66 15.80 36.20
CA LEU A 14 -23.15 15.44 34.87
C LEU A 14 -22.09 15.71 33.78
N LEU A 15 -21.33 16.81 33.90
CA LEU A 15 -20.30 17.15 32.92
C LEU A 15 -19.15 16.14 32.93
N MET A 16 -18.73 15.66 34.12
CA MET A 16 -17.68 14.64 34.25
C MET A 16 -18.11 13.29 33.66
N LEU A 17 -19.40 12.94 33.74
CA LEU A 17 -19.93 11.71 33.15
C LEU A 17 -19.93 11.75 31.61
N VAL A 18 -20.18 12.92 31.03
CA VAL A 18 -20.20 13.11 29.56
C VAL A 18 -18.78 13.08 28.99
N VAL A 19 -17.79 13.66 29.68
CA VAL A 19 -16.38 13.62 29.24
C VAL A 19 -15.80 12.21 29.34
N SER A 20 -16.17 11.43 30.37
CA SER A 20 -15.76 10.01 30.47
C SER A 20 -16.30 9.16 29.33
N ASN A 21 -17.54 9.40 28.87
CA ASN A 21 -18.11 8.68 27.73
C ASN A 21 -17.48 9.07 26.38
N LEU A 22 -16.98 10.30 26.25
CA LEU A 22 -16.26 10.74 25.05
C LEU A 22 -14.84 10.20 24.98
N LEU A 23 -14.16 10.02 26.12
CA LEU A 23 -12.81 9.45 26.20
C LEU A 23 -12.78 7.91 26.10
N LEU A 24 -13.91 7.24 26.33
CA LEU A 24 -14.04 5.77 26.21
C LEU A 24 -14.22 5.28 24.76
N TRP A 25 -14.24 6.17 23.77
CA TRP A 25 -14.47 5.80 22.37
C TRP A 25 -13.19 5.60 21.54
N GLU A 26 -12.00 5.61 22.16
CA GLU A 26 -10.77 5.14 21.52
C GLU A 26 -10.80 3.61 21.35
N LYS A 27 -11.40 3.17 20.24
CA LYS A 27 -11.11 1.91 19.52
C LYS A 27 -11.14 0.59 20.32
N ALA A 28 -12.05 0.42 21.26
CA ALA A 28 -12.50 -0.92 21.62
C ALA A 28 -13.59 -1.37 20.63
N ALA A 29 -13.22 -1.58 19.36
CA ALA A 29 -14.02 -2.48 18.52
C ALA A 29 -13.91 -3.85 19.19
N SER A 30 -14.95 -4.25 19.91
CA SER A 30 -15.03 -5.60 20.48
C SER A 30 -14.84 -6.58 19.34
N ILE A 31 -13.73 -7.32 19.36
CA ILE A 31 -13.55 -8.50 18.52
C ILE A 31 -14.81 -9.35 18.73
N PRO A 32 -15.58 -9.67 17.68
CA PRO A 32 -16.75 -10.53 17.84
C PRO A 32 -16.29 -11.81 18.55
N ALA A 33 -16.93 -12.15 19.67
CA ALA A 33 -16.71 -13.45 20.31
C ALA A 33 -16.92 -14.52 19.24
N CYS A 34 -15.92 -15.38 19.02
CA CYS A 34 -15.92 -16.41 17.98
C CYS A 34 -17.25 -17.19 18.04
N MET A 35 -18.16 -16.96 17.09
CA MET A 35 -19.38 -17.75 16.94
C MET A 35 -18.99 -18.98 16.11
N VAL A 36 -18.73 -20.10 16.79
CA VAL A 36 -18.42 -21.37 16.14
C VAL A 36 -19.74 -22.08 15.83
N GLU A 37 -20.26 -21.86 14.64
CA GLU A 37 -21.10 -22.83 13.92
C GLU A 37 -20.61 -22.85 12.47
N ASP A 38 -19.88 -23.92 12.13
CA ASP A 38 -19.35 -24.31 10.80
C ASP A 38 -18.30 -23.46 10.07
N GLY A 39 -17.88 -22.30 10.59
CA GLY A 39 -16.72 -21.54 10.10
C GLY A 39 -15.75 -21.25 11.24
N GLY A 40 -14.47 -21.61 11.10
CA GLY A 40 -13.44 -21.34 12.11
C GLY A 40 -13.39 -19.88 12.55
N CYS A 41 -12.78 -19.60 13.73
CA CYS A 41 -12.73 -18.23 14.23
C CYS A 41 -12.03 -17.30 13.22
N TRP A 42 -12.58 -16.09 13.08
CA TRP A 42 -12.00 -15.02 12.27
C TRP A 42 -10.55 -14.77 12.71
N ASP A 43 -9.59 -15.03 11.82
CA ASP A 43 -8.18 -14.72 12.04
C ASP A 43 -7.85 -13.38 11.36
N PRO A 44 -7.74 -12.28 12.12
CA PRO A 44 -7.41 -10.97 11.57
C PRO A 44 -6.11 -10.97 10.75
N LEU A 45 -5.14 -11.84 11.10
CA LEU A 45 -3.87 -11.91 10.40
C LEU A 45 -4.03 -12.57 9.02
N GLU A 46 -4.70 -13.73 8.97
CA GLU A 46 -5.02 -14.41 7.71
C GLU A 46 -5.85 -13.51 6.78
N GLU A 47 -6.86 -12.82 7.31
CA GLU A 47 -7.70 -11.90 6.54
C GLU A 47 -6.93 -10.71 5.99
N THR A 48 -6.02 -10.12 6.77
CA THR A 48 -5.19 -9.00 6.27
C THR A 48 -4.21 -9.46 5.20
N VAL A 49 -3.65 -10.67 5.32
CA VAL A 49 -2.82 -11.28 4.26
C VAL A 49 -3.64 -11.52 2.99
N ASN A 50 -4.86 -12.04 3.10
CA ASN A 50 -5.75 -12.23 1.95
C ASN A 50 -6.12 -10.88 1.29
N SER A 51 -6.41 -9.87 2.11
CA SER A 51 -6.67 -8.49 1.70
C SER A 51 -5.50 -7.87 0.94
N ALA A 52 -4.26 -8.11 1.39
CA ALA A 52 -3.04 -7.69 0.70
C ALA A 52 -2.87 -8.40 -0.66
N ILE A 53 -3.12 -9.71 -0.72
CA ILE A 53 -3.05 -10.48 -1.97
C ILE A 53 -4.06 -9.96 -2.99
N GLN A 54 -5.31 -9.70 -2.59
CA GLN A 54 -6.34 -9.16 -3.49
C GLN A 54 -5.92 -7.79 -4.06
N LYS A 55 -5.36 -6.89 -3.24
CA LYS A 55 -4.84 -5.60 -3.72
C LYS A 55 -3.68 -5.77 -4.68
N ALA A 56 -2.77 -6.71 -4.42
CA ALA A 56 -1.68 -7.00 -5.33
C ALA A 56 -2.15 -7.59 -6.67
N GLU A 57 -3.22 -8.40 -6.67
CA GLU A 57 -3.85 -8.89 -7.91
C GLU A 57 -4.46 -7.73 -8.71
N ASN A 58 -5.14 -6.80 -8.04
CA ASN A 58 -5.67 -5.59 -8.67
C ASN A 58 -4.55 -4.73 -9.26
N LEU A 59 -3.49 -4.47 -8.48
CA LEU A 59 -2.31 -3.73 -8.94
C LEU A 59 -1.69 -4.35 -10.17
N ARG A 60 -1.50 -5.68 -10.18
CA ARG A 60 -0.96 -6.41 -11.34
C ARG A 60 -1.84 -6.22 -12.57
N ASN A 61 -3.15 -6.36 -12.43
CA ASN A 61 -4.07 -6.22 -13.57
C ASN A 61 -4.07 -4.78 -14.11
N LEU A 62 -4.08 -3.77 -13.23
CA LEU A 62 -4.01 -2.36 -13.60
C LEU A 62 -2.67 -1.99 -14.26
N ALA A 63 -1.55 -2.47 -13.70
CA ALA A 63 -0.22 -2.27 -14.25
C ALA A 63 -0.10 -2.89 -15.64
N HIS A 64 -0.63 -4.10 -15.83
CA HIS A 64 -0.64 -4.77 -17.13
C HIS A 64 -1.42 -3.98 -18.19
N HIS A 65 -2.61 -3.48 -17.84
CA HIS A 65 -3.38 -2.65 -18.75
C HIS A 65 -2.63 -1.36 -19.12
N LEU A 66 -2.04 -0.68 -18.14
CA LEU A 66 -1.25 0.53 -18.37
C LEU A 66 -0.02 0.22 -19.27
N TYR A 67 0.66 -0.89 -19.02
CA TYR A 67 1.78 -1.35 -19.83
C TYR A 67 1.37 -1.60 -21.29
N VAL A 68 0.29 -2.33 -21.53
CA VAL A 68 -0.21 -2.59 -22.90
C VAL A 68 -0.62 -1.30 -23.61
N GLU A 69 -1.33 -0.40 -22.92
CA GLU A 69 -1.79 0.87 -23.48
C GLU A 69 -0.62 1.79 -23.89
N PHE A 70 0.48 1.80 -23.13
CA PHE A 70 1.66 2.63 -23.42
C PHE A 70 2.65 1.96 -24.37
N ASN A 71 2.82 0.64 -24.29
CA ASN A 71 3.77 -0.08 -25.14
C ASN A 71 3.24 -0.26 -26.58
N SER A 72 1.92 -0.42 -26.75
CA SER A 72 1.29 -0.47 -28.08
C SER A 72 1.43 0.83 -28.89
N GLN A 73 1.67 1.98 -28.23
CA GLN A 73 1.89 3.27 -28.88
C GLN A 73 3.34 3.44 -29.37
N LEU A 74 4.21 2.48 -29.11
CA LEU A 74 5.65 2.58 -29.39
C LEU A 74 5.98 2.00 -30.79
N MET A 75 5.95 2.86 -31.82
CA MET A 75 6.37 2.51 -33.19
C MET A 75 7.90 2.59 -33.42
N ARG A 76 8.71 2.94 -32.41
CA ARG A 76 10.18 3.07 -32.56
C ARG A 76 10.93 2.58 -31.33
N TRP A 77 11.63 1.46 -31.50
CA TRP A 77 12.63 0.94 -30.59
C TRP A 77 13.92 1.74 -30.74
N ASP A 78 13.94 2.96 -30.20
CA ASP A 78 15.20 3.68 -29.96
C ASP A 78 15.92 3.02 -28.77
N GLU A 79 17.24 2.86 -28.85
CA GLU A 79 18.09 2.33 -27.78
C GLU A 79 17.86 3.03 -26.44
N THR A 80 17.53 4.32 -26.48
CA THR A 80 17.17 5.13 -25.30
C THR A 80 15.92 4.59 -24.62
N VAL A 81 14.89 4.23 -25.40
CA VAL A 81 13.63 3.68 -24.86
C VAL A 81 13.85 2.30 -24.25
N VAL A 82 14.68 1.46 -24.88
CA VAL A 82 15.04 0.13 -24.37
C VAL A 82 15.80 0.21 -23.04
N LYS A 83 16.78 1.12 -22.94
CA LYS A 83 17.50 1.37 -21.68
C LYS A 83 16.60 1.95 -20.60
N THR A 84 15.69 2.85 -20.98
CA THR A 84 14.71 3.42 -20.06
C THR A 84 13.71 2.39 -19.55
N GLY A 85 13.28 1.41 -20.35
CA GLY A 85 12.35 0.36 -19.89
C GLY A 85 12.95 -0.66 -18.92
N THR A 86 14.28 -0.78 -18.85
CA THR A 86 14.96 -1.89 -18.14
C THR A 86 15.47 -1.53 -16.75
N TYR A 87 15.50 -0.25 -16.37
CA TYR A 87 16.00 0.18 -15.06
C TYR A 87 14.88 0.66 -14.13
N CYS A 88 14.64 -0.10 -13.06
CA CYS A 88 13.62 0.17 -12.05
C CYS A 88 14.28 0.48 -10.69
N HIS A 89 13.91 1.61 -10.07
CA HIS A 89 14.48 2.07 -8.79
C HIS A 89 14.17 1.10 -7.65
N SER A 90 13.03 0.44 -7.71
CA SER A 90 12.56 -0.62 -6.81
C SER A 90 13.53 -1.81 -6.69
N THR A 91 14.38 -2.05 -7.69
CA THR A 91 15.40 -3.11 -7.67
C THR A 91 16.34 -2.97 -6.46
N LEU A 92 16.57 -1.75 -5.99
CA LEU A 92 17.39 -1.47 -4.80
C LEU A 92 16.73 -1.96 -3.50
N ALA A 93 15.40 -2.10 -3.49
CA ALA A 93 14.61 -2.57 -2.36
C ALA A 93 14.08 -4.00 -2.55
N ARG A 94 14.50 -4.71 -3.60
CA ARG A 94 13.94 -6.02 -3.95
C ARG A 94 14.35 -7.10 -2.93
N PRO A 95 13.39 -7.83 -2.32
CA PRO A 95 13.67 -9.01 -1.51
C PRO A 95 14.57 -10.01 -2.23
N GLN A 96 15.70 -10.36 -1.62
CA GLN A 96 16.55 -11.45 -2.11
C GLN A 96 15.90 -12.80 -1.77
N ASN A 97 15.93 -13.74 -2.71
CA ASN A 97 15.40 -15.07 -2.50
C ASN A 97 16.38 -15.89 -1.64
N LYS A 98 16.36 -15.70 -0.32
CA LYS A 98 17.27 -16.34 0.62
C LYS A 98 16.75 -17.71 1.09
N GLY A 99 16.68 -18.69 0.20
CA GLY A 99 16.57 -20.12 0.56
C GLY A 99 15.55 -20.47 1.66
N ILE A 100 15.87 -21.49 2.48
CA ILE A 100 14.94 -22.14 3.43
C ILE A 100 14.83 -21.41 4.79
N ASN A 101 15.71 -20.45 5.10
CA ASN A 101 15.73 -19.72 6.39
C ASN A 101 15.42 -18.23 6.21
N ILE A 102 14.19 -17.91 5.79
CA ILE A 102 13.72 -16.54 5.68
C ILE A 102 13.21 -16.08 7.05
N GLU A 103 13.88 -15.09 7.65
CA GLU A 103 13.37 -14.38 8.82
C GLU A 103 12.18 -13.51 8.39
N ILE A 104 10.97 -13.85 8.87
CA ILE A 104 9.71 -13.22 8.44
C ILE A 104 9.74 -11.70 8.64
N GLU A 105 10.30 -11.22 9.75
CA GLU A 105 10.46 -9.79 10.02
C GLU A 105 11.27 -9.09 8.92
N VAL A 106 12.49 -9.57 8.65
CA VAL A 106 13.39 -9.00 7.65
C VAL A 106 12.77 -9.07 6.25
N TYR A 107 12.11 -10.17 5.94
CA TYR A 107 11.43 -10.36 4.66
C TYR A 107 10.30 -9.36 4.47
N LEU A 108 9.47 -9.17 5.50
CA LEU A 108 8.35 -8.26 5.48
C LEU A 108 8.80 -6.80 5.42
N GLN A 109 9.81 -6.42 6.20
CA GLN A 109 10.42 -5.09 6.12
C GLN A 109 10.96 -4.79 4.71
N THR A 110 11.58 -5.78 4.07
CA THR A 110 12.08 -5.63 2.69
C THR A 110 10.91 -5.46 1.71
N LEU A 111 9.83 -6.23 1.86
CA LEU A 111 8.63 -6.10 1.03
C LEU A 111 7.93 -4.74 1.23
N ILE A 112 7.86 -4.22 2.46
CA ILE A 112 7.33 -2.88 2.74
C ILE A 112 8.17 -1.81 2.04
N ASN A 113 9.50 -1.87 2.11
CA ASN A 113 10.35 -0.93 1.38
C ASN A 113 10.20 -1.04 -0.15
N PHE A 114 10.03 -2.27 -0.67
CA PHE A 114 9.80 -2.51 -2.09
C PHE A 114 8.48 -1.90 -2.58
N VAL A 115 7.36 -2.19 -1.92
CA VAL A 115 6.04 -1.63 -2.24
C VAL A 115 6.01 -0.12 -1.98
N GLY A 116 6.63 0.33 -0.89
CA GLY A 116 6.74 1.74 -0.51
C GLY A 116 7.54 2.58 -1.50
N SER A 117 8.48 1.98 -2.24
CA SER A 117 9.21 2.65 -3.33
C SER A 117 8.29 3.21 -4.43
N TRP A 118 7.06 2.73 -4.53
CA TRP A 118 6.07 3.17 -5.51
C TRP A 118 5.14 4.29 -5.03
N ILE A 119 5.18 4.68 -3.74
CA ILE A 119 4.33 5.75 -3.19
C ILE A 119 4.55 7.08 -3.92
N SER A 120 5.79 7.55 -3.98
CA SER A 120 6.11 8.83 -4.60
C SER A 120 5.88 8.84 -6.13
N PRO A 121 6.33 7.82 -6.90
CA PRO A 121 6.03 7.75 -8.34
C PRO A 121 4.54 7.77 -8.67
N LEU A 122 3.72 6.98 -7.96
CA LEU A 122 2.28 6.86 -8.23
C LEU A 122 1.52 8.14 -7.84
N LEU A 123 1.83 8.74 -6.70
CA LEU A 123 1.28 10.04 -6.29
C LEU A 123 1.55 11.10 -7.37
N HIS A 124 2.78 11.18 -7.84
CA HIS A 124 3.14 12.17 -8.86
C HIS A 124 2.55 11.85 -10.23
N LEU A 125 2.34 10.58 -10.57
CA LEU A 125 1.61 10.20 -11.78
C LEU A 125 0.19 10.76 -11.76
N VAL A 126 -0.54 10.59 -10.65
CA VAL A 126 -1.90 11.11 -10.49
C VAL A 126 -1.93 12.63 -10.60
N ILE A 127 -1.02 13.33 -9.92
CA ILE A 127 -0.92 14.80 -9.95
C ILE A 127 -0.71 15.29 -11.38
N GLU A 128 0.28 14.73 -12.09
CA GLU A 128 0.67 15.20 -13.42
C GLU A 128 -0.36 14.86 -14.51
N LEU A 129 -1.05 13.72 -14.39
CA LEU A 129 -2.15 13.37 -15.29
C LEU A 129 -3.40 14.23 -15.03
N SER A 130 -3.71 14.54 -13.77
CA SER A 130 -4.87 15.38 -13.43
C SER A 130 -4.74 16.81 -13.93
N ALA A 131 -3.51 17.32 -14.01
CA ALA A 131 -3.21 18.66 -14.50
C ALA A 131 -3.09 18.76 -16.03
N MET A 132 -3.07 17.63 -16.75
CA MET A 132 -2.85 17.59 -18.19
C MET A 132 -4.17 17.58 -18.97
N GLU A 133 -4.31 18.52 -19.91
CA GLU A 133 -5.47 18.55 -20.81
C GLU A 133 -5.44 17.35 -21.78
N GLY A 134 -6.61 16.76 -22.03
CA GLY A 134 -6.79 15.70 -23.02
C GLY A 134 -6.36 14.31 -22.57
N VAL A 135 -6.03 14.10 -21.29
CA VAL A 135 -5.83 12.76 -20.73
C VAL A 135 -7.18 12.02 -20.73
N PRO A 136 -7.27 10.80 -21.29
CA PRO A 136 -8.49 10.01 -21.22
C PRO A 136 -8.85 9.70 -19.75
N GLU A 137 -10.12 9.86 -19.39
CA GLU A 137 -10.59 9.60 -18.01
C GLU A 137 -10.24 8.17 -17.55
N THR A 138 -10.25 7.20 -18.47
CA THR A 138 -9.88 5.81 -18.21
C THR A 138 -8.40 5.60 -17.90
N ILE A 139 -7.51 6.53 -18.28
CA ILE A 139 -6.09 6.50 -17.89
C ILE A 139 -5.93 7.11 -16.50
N LEU A 140 -6.59 8.26 -16.27
CA LEU A 140 -6.54 8.94 -14.98
C LEU A 140 -7.15 8.08 -13.86
N SER A 141 -8.27 7.42 -14.11
CA SER A 141 -8.89 6.51 -13.14
C SER A 141 -7.98 5.35 -12.77
N LYS A 142 -7.34 4.70 -13.75
CA LYS A 142 -6.36 3.62 -13.50
C LYS A 142 -5.17 4.11 -12.67
N ALA A 143 -4.66 5.31 -12.95
CA ALA A 143 -3.56 5.88 -12.17
C ALA A 143 -3.96 6.12 -10.71
N LYS A 144 -5.18 6.62 -10.47
CA LYS A 144 -5.73 6.77 -9.11
C LYS A 144 -5.90 5.42 -8.42
N ASP A 145 -6.42 4.42 -9.13
CA ASP A 145 -6.60 3.07 -8.58
C ASP A 145 -5.25 2.42 -8.24
N LEU A 146 -4.22 2.60 -9.08
CA LEU A 146 -2.86 2.14 -8.80
C LEU A 146 -2.30 2.78 -7.53
N GLU A 147 -2.41 4.11 -7.40
CA GLU A 147 -1.93 4.86 -6.24
C GLU A 147 -2.62 4.40 -4.95
N GLU A 148 -3.95 4.33 -4.96
CA GLU A 148 -4.74 3.96 -3.80
C GLU A 148 -4.50 2.49 -3.39
N ASN A 149 -4.49 1.56 -4.34
CA ASN A 149 -4.24 0.14 -4.03
C ASN A 149 -2.82 -0.07 -3.50
N ASN A 150 -1.81 0.67 -4.00
CA ASN A 150 -0.44 0.58 -3.51
C ASN A 150 -0.33 1.10 -2.07
N ARG A 151 -0.98 2.23 -1.77
CA ARG A 151 -1.02 2.79 -0.42
C ARG A 151 -1.71 1.85 0.57
N GLN A 152 -2.87 1.33 0.22
CA GLN A 152 -3.59 0.39 1.07
C GLN A 152 -2.84 -0.94 1.25
N LEU A 153 -2.18 -1.45 0.21
CA LEU A 153 -1.32 -2.64 0.33
C LEU A 153 -0.17 -2.38 1.31
N LEU A 154 0.45 -1.21 1.24
CA LEU A 154 1.51 -0.83 2.18
C LEU A 154 1.01 -0.79 3.62
N ASP A 155 -0.20 -0.27 3.84
CA ASP A 155 -0.84 -0.24 5.16
C ASP A 155 -1.13 -1.65 5.69
N ASP A 156 -1.60 -2.58 4.85
CA ASP A 156 -1.78 -3.99 5.23
C ASP A 156 -0.44 -4.62 5.63
N LEU A 157 0.63 -4.40 4.86
CA LEU A 157 1.96 -4.96 5.16
C LEU A 157 2.53 -4.42 6.48
N ARG A 158 2.39 -3.12 6.75
CA ARG A 158 2.77 -2.50 8.03
C ARG A 158 2.00 -3.12 9.18
N TRP A 159 0.68 -3.29 9.01
CA TRP A 159 -0.15 -3.90 10.04
C TRP A 159 0.28 -5.35 10.32
N ILE A 160 0.54 -6.14 9.27
CA ILE A 160 1.05 -7.52 9.40
C ILE A 160 2.36 -7.50 10.21
N LEU A 161 3.28 -6.57 9.92
CA LEU A 161 4.55 -6.45 10.65
C LEU A 161 4.32 -6.23 12.15
N THR A 162 3.40 -5.34 12.52
CA THR A 162 3.08 -5.10 13.94
C THR A 162 2.51 -6.33 14.65
N LYS A 163 1.94 -7.29 13.91
CA LYS A 163 1.39 -8.53 14.48
C LYS A 163 2.43 -9.63 14.58
N VAL A 164 3.26 -9.80 13.56
CA VAL A 164 4.27 -10.87 13.53
C VAL A 164 5.55 -10.51 14.28
N SER A 165 5.88 -9.22 14.38
CA SER A 165 7.00 -8.72 15.19
C SER A 165 6.64 -7.38 15.86
N PRO A 166 5.93 -7.42 17.02
CA PRO A 166 5.48 -6.21 17.71
C PRO A 166 6.60 -5.28 18.20
N THR A 167 7.83 -5.81 18.34
CA THR A 167 9.01 -5.06 18.79
C THR A 167 9.90 -4.61 17.65
N ALA A 168 9.53 -4.88 16.39
CA ALA A 168 10.32 -4.47 15.24
C ALA A 168 10.38 -2.94 15.13
N GLU A 169 11.58 -2.38 15.18
CA GLU A 169 11.82 -1.00 14.77
C GLU A 169 11.96 -0.96 13.25
N MET A 170 10.98 -0.35 12.57
CA MET A 170 11.04 -0.21 11.12
C MET A 170 11.51 1.20 10.72
N LYS A 171 12.59 1.25 9.93
CA LYS A 171 12.98 2.45 9.19
C LYS A 171 12.59 2.28 7.73
N GLU A 172 11.60 3.06 7.30
CA GLU A 172 11.20 3.11 5.89
C GLU A 172 12.16 4.01 5.11
N GLU A 173 12.87 3.41 4.16
CA GLU A 173 13.77 4.13 3.27
C GLU A 173 13.43 3.76 1.82
N PHE A 174 12.65 4.62 1.18
CA PHE A 174 12.20 4.41 -0.19
C PHE A 174 13.22 4.95 -1.20
N PRO A 175 13.72 4.11 -2.13
CA PRO A 175 14.62 4.56 -3.18
C PRO A 175 13.99 5.68 -4.00
N SER A 176 14.78 6.71 -4.34
CA SER A 176 14.33 7.78 -5.22
C SER A 176 14.14 7.27 -6.66
N TRP A 177 13.02 7.62 -7.29
CA TRP A 177 12.79 7.31 -8.69
C TRP A 177 13.42 8.36 -9.62
N GLY A 178 14.42 7.93 -10.40
CA GLY A 178 15.24 8.83 -11.23
C GLY A 178 14.48 9.57 -12.34
N TYR A 179 13.31 9.07 -12.76
CA TYR A 179 12.48 9.71 -13.80
C TYR A 179 11.43 10.68 -13.24
N LEU A 180 11.44 10.94 -11.93
CA LEU A 180 10.46 11.85 -11.32
C LEU A 180 10.54 13.27 -11.89
N SER A 181 11.74 13.78 -12.15
CA SER A 181 11.95 15.09 -12.79
C SER A 181 11.45 15.12 -14.24
N PHE A 182 11.52 13.98 -14.95
CA PHE A 182 11.02 13.84 -16.31
C PHE A 182 9.49 13.86 -16.33
N LEU A 183 8.85 13.22 -15.35
CA LEU A 183 7.39 13.23 -15.19
C LEU A 183 6.85 14.64 -14.93
N LYS A 184 7.55 15.44 -14.12
CA LYS A 184 7.22 16.84 -13.78
C LYS A 184 7.60 17.86 -14.85
N SER A 185 8.30 17.44 -15.90
CA SER A 185 8.80 18.34 -16.95
C SER A 185 7.67 18.85 -17.84
N SER A 186 7.77 20.08 -18.36
CA SER A 186 6.84 20.58 -19.39
C SER A 186 7.01 19.89 -20.76
N SER A 187 8.13 19.17 -20.97
CA SER A 187 8.40 18.44 -22.22
C SER A 187 7.53 17.19 -22.34
N LYS A 188 6.68 17.13 -23.38
CA LYS A 188 5.85 15.95 -23.70
C LYS A 188 6.69 14.68 -23.85
N ASN A 189 7.89 14.77 -24.44
CA ASN A 189 8.79 13.63 -24.60
C ASN A 189 9.33 13.13 -23.25
N HIS A 190 9.69 14.04 -22.33
CA HIS A 190 10.14 13.64 -21.00
C HIS A 190 9.01 12.98 -20.21
N LYS A 191 7.80 13.54 -20.25
CA LYS A 191 6.63 12.93 -19.62
C LYS A 191 6.35 11.54 -20.18
N PHE A 192 6.39 11.39 -21.52
CA PHE A 192 6.23 10.10 -22.17
C PHE A 192 7.26 9.07 -21.70
N LEU A 193 8.55 9.42 -21.69
CA LEU A 193 9.62 8.53 -21.23
C LEU A 193 9.45 8.12 -19.76
N ALA A 194 9.04 9.06 -18.90
CA ALA A 194 8.79 8.77 -17.50
C ALA A 194 7.63 7.80 -17.30
N VAL A 195 6.50 8.03 -17.98
CA VAL A 195 5.34 7.12 -17.89
C VAL A 195 5.65 5.76 -18.52
N PHE A 196 6.45 5.73 -19.61
CA PHE A 196 6.94 4.49 -20.20
C PHE A 196 7.83 3.69 -19.23
N ASN A 197 8.81 4.32 -18.58
CA ASN A 197 9.62 3.65 -17.55
C ASN A 197 8.73 3.11 -16.42
N LEU A 198 7.82 3.94 -15.92
CA LEU A 198 6.89 3.60 -14.84
C LEU A 198 6.05 2.37 -15.21
N SER A 199 5.46 2.33 -16.41
CA SER A 199 4.59 1.22 -16.83
C SER A 199 5.35 -0.09 -17.00
N ASN A 200 6.57 -0.06 -17.55
CA ASN A 200 7.43 -1.24 -17.65
C ASN A 200 7.81 -1.77 -16.27
N CYS A 201 8.24 -0.89 -15.37
CA CYS A 201 8.65 -1.30 -14.03
C CYS A 201 7.49 -1.82 -13.18
N LEU A 202 6.31 -1.20 -13.25
CA LEU A 202 5.12 -1.69 -12.55
C LEU A 202 4.68 -3.07 -13.06
N GLU A 203 4.78 -3.35 -14.36
CA GLU A 203 4.38 -4.64 -14.92
C GLU A 203 5.16 -5.81 -14.29
N ASP A 204 6.46 -5.62 -14.05
CA ASP A 204 7.29 -6.64 -13.41
C ASP A 204 7.18 -6.63 -11.88
N ASP A 205 7.19 -5.44 -11.26
CA ASP A 205 7.22 -5.31 -9.81
C ASP A 205 5.89 -5.71 -9.15
N THR A 206 4.76 -5.52 -9.81
CA THR A 206 3.47 -5.98 -9.28
C THR A 206 3.33 -7.49 -9.32
N LYS A 207 3.85 -8.16 -10.36
CA LYS A 207 3.96 -9.63 -10.41
C LYS A 207 4.87 -10.16 -9.30
N PHE A 208 6.01 -9.50 -9.11
CA PHE A 208 6.94 -9.81 -8.03
C PHE A 208 6.26 -9.66 -6.67
N THR A 209 5.57 -8.54 -6.42
CA THR A 209 4.84 -8.28 -5.18
C THR A 209 3.81 -9.37 -4.89
N LEU A 210 2.99 -9.74 -5.87
CA LEU A 210 1.99 -10.80 -5.73
C LEU A 210 2.63 -12.16 -5.41
N TYR A 211 3.71 -12.51 -6.09
CA TYR A 211 4.45 -13.75 -5.81
C TYR A 211 4.97 -13.78 -4.37
N HIS A 212 5.59 -12.70 -3.91
CA HIS A 212 6.14 -12.59 -2.57
C HIS A 212 5.06 -12.56 -1.46
N LEU A 213 3.88 -11.99 -1.73
CA LEU A 213 2.74 -12.06 -0.80
C LEU A 213 2.19 -13.49 -0.65
N ARG A 214 2.20 -14.30 -1.71
CA ARG A 214 1.82 -15.72 -1.63
C ARG A 214 2.82 -16.52 -0.80
N ILE A 215 4.12 -16.25 -0.95
CA ILE A 215 5.15 -16.81 -0.06
C ILE A 215 4.90 -16.38 1.38
N LEU A 216 4.65 -15.09 1.61
CA LEU A 216 4.36 -14.57 2.95
C LEU A 216 3.14 -15.27 3.59
N LYS A 217 2.08 -15.52 2.81
CA LYS A 217 0.91 -16.29 3.28
C LYS A 217 1.29 -17.69 3.72
N CYS A 218 2.08 -18.40 2.90
CA CYS A 218 2.59 -19.72 3.24
C CYS A 218 3.43 -19.70 4.53
N LEU A 219 4.31 -18.71 4.69
CA LEU A 219 5.16 -18.55 5.89
C LEU A 219 4.37 -18.23 7.16
N ILE A 220 3.30 -17.43 7.06
CA ILE A 220 2.50 -17.00 8.21
C ILE A 220 1.45 -18.05 8.61
N THR A 221 0.74 -18.63 7.63
CA THR A 221 -0.43 -19.47 7.88
C THR A 221 -0.16 -20.97 7.69
N GLY A 222 0.91 -21.34 7.00
CA GLY A 222 1.19 -22.73 6.59
C GLY A 222 0.24 -23.29 5.52
N LYS A 223 -0.61 -22.44 4.91
CA LYS A 223 -1.59 -22.80 3.88
C LYS A 223 -1.21 -22.18 2.53
N ASP A 224 -1.79 -22.70 1.45
CA ASP A 224 -1.70 -22.17 0.09
C ASP A 224 -0.27 -21.90 -0.42
N CYS A 225 0.64 -22.80 -0.03
CA CYS A 225 1.94 -23.00 -0.65
C CYS A 225 1.76 -23.82 -1.96
#